data_AF-H6PV88-F1
#
_entry.id   AF-H6PV88-F1
#
_cell.length_a   1.000
_cell.length_b   1.000
_cell.length_c   1.000
_cell.angle_alpha   90.00
_cell.angle_beta   90.00
_cell.angle_gamma   90.00
#
_symmetry.space_group_name_H-M   'P 1'
#
loop_
_entity.id
_entity.type
_entity.pdbx_description
1 polymer ?
#
loop_
_entity_poly.entity_id
_entity_poly.type
_entity_poly.pdbx_seq_one_letter_code
_entity_poly.pdbx_strand_id
1 'polypeptide(L)'
;MSDITATLKYKFDNLKEHLNNAYSRSQIEIILGELSSLQSEAASYGLNFDISNLKETAETKLKHYEVEQSIEKARVQEEEFLKSQRARKLAEEEKEIAQRVAALNNLHNEFIRNITKDSKRIEESNKRLDKIINKLEKENIIDHEELNREILTHEEIFKLNQAYKVLHKNHKKITEEHKQAHTELNELNKTITNLSQQLQEKGLAPKKVNELKGELEFHQEMLKIHKAYVEKIENSKKILDQEIIKHEKEHNINKDKIKKLGSDIKARYKKEPEKYLDAYEKYLVLKHQHKAIKTDGVVKDIEHHNKVLNKINVDKTKSLAKKSENKHK
;
A
#
# COMPACT_ATOMS: atom_id res chain seq x y z
N MET A 1 49.63 102.78 57.17
CA MET A 1 50.06 101.37 57.08
C MET A 1 49.00 100.35 57.51
N SER A 2 48.09 100.64 58.46
CA SER A 2 47.10 99.65 58.94
C SER A 2 46.11 99.11 57.90
N ASP A 3 45.75 99.89 56.87
CA ASP A 3 44.66 99.56 55.93
C ASP A 3 45.08 98.60 54.81
N ILE A 4 46.35 98.72 54.37
CA ILE A 4 46.93 97.90 53.29
C ILE A 4 47.15 96.45 53.78
N THR A 5 47.63 96.27 55.01
CA THR A 5 47.84 94.94 55.60
C THR A 5 46.53 94.15 55.72
N ALA A 6 45.43 94.79 56.14
CA ALA A 6 44.13 94.16 56.24
C ALA A 6 43.58 93.74 54.86
N THR A 7 43.75 94.61 53.86
CA THR A 7 43.32 94.36 52.48
C THR A 7 44.07 93.18 51.85
N LEU A 8 45.40 93.12 52.01
CA LEU A 8 46.20 92.01 51.46
C LEU A 8 45.97 90.70 52.20
N LYS A 9 45.72 90.75 53.51
CA LYS A 9 45.32 89.57 54.29
C LYS A 9 43.96 89.02 53.85
N TYR A 10 42.99 89.91 53.61
CA TYR A 10 41.69 89.51 53.07
C TYR A 10 41.81 88.84 51.70
N LYS A 11 42.64 89.40 50.78
CA LYS A 11 42.95 88.75 49.50
C LYS A 11 43.59 87.36 49.70
N PHE A 12 44.54 87.23 50.63
CA PHE A 12 45.18 85.95 50.94
C PHE A 12 44.18 84.90 51.43
N ASP A 13 43.33 85.26 52.39
CA ASP A 13 42.33 84.36 52.97
C ASP A 13 41.28 83.93 51.92
N ASN A 14 40.84 84.86 51.05
CA ASN A 14 39.97 84.55 49.91
C ASN A 14 40.62 83.58 48.92
N LEU A 15 41.88 83.81 48.52
CA LEU A 15 42.59 82.90 47.61
C LEU A 15 42.75 81.50 48.20
N LYS A 16 42.95 81.41 49.52
CA LYS A 16 43.02 80.14 50.23
C LYS A 16 41.68 79.39 50.19
N GLU A 17 40.57 80.08 50.41
CA GLU A 17 39.23 79.50 50.32
C GLU A 17 38.89 79.09 48.88
N HIS A 18 39.19 79.94 47.90
CA HIS A 18 39.01 79.64 46.49
C HIS A 18 39.83 78.43 46.05
N LEU A 19 41.06 78.27 46.54
CA LEU A 19 41.88 77.10 46.22
C LEU A 19 41.28 75.81 46.78
N ASN A 20 40.71 75.86 47.99
CA ASN A 20 40.06 74.71 48.60
C ASN A 20 38.84 74.28 47.78
N ASN A 21 38.09 75.24 47.24
CA ASN A 21 36.88 75.04 46.45
C ASN A 21 37.11 75.03 44.93
N ALA A 22 38.36 74.97 44.47
CA ALA A 22 38.66 74.90 43.04
C ALA A 22 38.42 73.47 42.53
N TYR A 23 37.61 73.35 41.47
CA TYR A 23 37.21 72.07 40.86
C TYR A 23 37.64 71.96 39.39
N SER A 24 38.39 72.93 38.87
CA SER A 24 38.88 72.92 37.49
C SER A 24 40.31 73.43 37.40
N ARG A 25 41.04 72.93 36.39
CA ARG A 25 42.40 73.38 36.06
C ARG A 25 42.49 74.89 35.90
N SER A 26 41.56 75.49 35.14
CA SER A 26 41.56 76.93 34.89
C SER A 26 41.39 77.74 36.17
N GLN A 27 40.54 77.30 37.11
CA GLN A 27 40.42 77.94 38.43
C GLN A 27 41.73 77.87 39.21
N ILE A 28 42.41 76.72 39.21
CA ILE A 28 43.69 76.55 39.92
C ILE A 28 44.79 77.42 39.28
N GLU A 29 44.85 77.50 37.95
CA GLU A 29 45.80 78.34 37.21
C GLU A 29 45.59 79.84 37.47
N ILE A 30 44.33 80.30 37.50
CA ILE A 30 43.98 81.67 37.84
C ILE A 30 44.44 81.99 39.28
N ILE A 31 44.13 81.11 40.24
CA ILE A 31 44.54 81.28 41.64
C ILE A 31 46.07 81.30 41.77
N LEU A 32 46.81 80.47 41.03
CA LEU A 32 48.28 80.51 41.00
C LEU A 32 48.83 81.85 40.49
N GLY A 33 48.20 82.43 39.47
CA GLY A 33 48.53 83.76 38.96
C GLY A 33 48.25 84.87 39.98
N GLU A 34 47.10 84.78 40.67
CA GLU A 34 46.71 85.73 41.72
C GLU A 34 47.61 85.61 42.96
N LEU A 35 47.98 84.40 43.38
CA LEU A 35 48.95 84.16 44.46
C LEU A 35 50.32 84.74 44.12
N SER A 36 50.74 84.68 42.86
CA SER A 36 52.01 85.28 42.42
C SER A 36 51.98 86.80 42.47
N SER A 37 50.87 87.39 42.02
CA SER A 37 50.65 88.84 42.10
C SER A 37 50.61 89.32 43.56
N LEU A 38 49.91 88.58 44.43
CA LEU A 38 49.82 88.87 45.86
C LEU A 38 51.18 88.75 46.56
N GLN A 39 52.03 87.79 46.15
CA GLN A 39 53.37 87.64 46.70
C GLN A 39 54.24 88.85 46.42
N SER A 40 54.23 89.34 45.17
CA SER A 40 54.95 90.56 44.78
C SER A 40 54.39 91.80 45.50
N GLU A 41 53.07 91.91 45.60
CA GLU A 41 52.41 93.03 46.29
C GLU A 41 52.76 93.03 47.80
N ALA A 42 52.65 91.90 48.49
CA ALA A 42 52.99 91.77 49.90
C ALA A 42 54.47 92.07 50.19
N ALA A 43 55.39 91.59 49.34
CA ALA A 43 56.82 91.83 49.48
C ALA A 43 57.19 93.33 49.40
N SER A 44 56.51 94.09 48.54
CA SER A 44 56.73 95.54 48.40
C SER A 44 56.42 96.34 49.67
N TYR A 45 55.56 95.79 50.55
CA TYR A 45 55.18 96.38 51.83
C TYR A 45 55.86 95.71 53.04
N GLY A 46 56.79 94.77 52.82
CA GLY A 46 57.46 94.02 53.88
C GLY A 46 56.54 93.07 54.66
N LEU A 47 55.40 92.67 54.08
CA LEU A 47 54.46 91.72 54.69
C LEU A 47 54.82 90.29 54.30
N ASN A 48 54.73 89.38 55.27
CA ASN A 48 55.02 87.97 55.05
C ASN A 48 53.76 87.13 55.30
N PHE A 49 53.10 86.72 54.21
CA PHE A 49 52.01 85.74 54.22
C PHE A 49 52.55 84.39 53.74
N ASP A 50 51.91 83.30 54.17
CA ASP A 50 52.31 81.93 53.79
C ASP A 50 51.84 81.56 52.36
N ILE A 51 52.21 82.40 51.39
CA ILE A 51 51.82 82.26 49.99
C ILE A 51 52.57 81.08 49.34
N SER A 52 53.79 80.79 49.77
CA SER A 52 54.59 79.68 49.24
C SER A 52 53.92 78.33 49.46
N ASN A 53 53.44 78.03 50.67
CA ASN A 53 52.74 76.77 50.95
C ASN A 53 51.43 76.65 50.16
N LEU A 54 50.74 77.79 49.98
CA LEU A 54 49.47 77.81 49.25
C LEU A 54 49.68 77.59 47.74
N LYS A 55 50.77 78.13 47.17
CA LYS A 55 51.20 77.83 45.80
C LYS A 55 51.57 76.35 45.62
N GLU A 56 52.33 75.77 46.53
CA GLU A 56 52.69 74.34 46.48
C GLU A 56 51.44 73.44 46.52
N THR A 57 50.46 73.80 47.34
CA THR A 57 49.15 73.12 47.39
C THR A 57 48.41 73.21 46.06
N ALA A 58 48.41 74.39 45.43
CA ALA A 58 47.77 74.60 44.14
C ALA A 58 48.46 73.84 43.01
N GLU A 59 49.79 73.85 42.97
CA GLU A 59 50.59 73.06 42.01
C GLU A 59 50.36 71.56 42.17
N THR A 60 50.23 71.08 43.41
CA THR A 60 49.93 69.66 43.69
C THR A 60 48.54 69.26 43.21
N LYS A 61 47.53 70.12 43.44
CA LYS A 61 46.17 69.91 42.89
C LYS A 61 46.16 69.93 41.36
N LEU A 62 46.92 70.84 40.75
CA LEU A 62 47.05 70.92 39.29
C LEU A 62 47.64 69.61 38.72
N LYS A 63 48.74 69.11 39.31
CA LYS A 63 49.37 67.84 38.90
C LYS A 63 48.41 66.65 39.05
N HIS A 64 47.63 66.58 40.13
CA HIS A 64 46.62 65.53 40.30
C HIS A 64 45.57 65.55 39.19
N TYR A 65 45.07 66.74 38.84
CA TYR A 65 44.09 66.90 37.77
C TYR A 65 44.64 66.48 36.40
N GLU A 66 45.91 66.77 36.12
CA GLU A 66 46.58 66.31 34.88
C GLU A 66 46.73 64.79 34.82
N VAL A 67 47.02 64.15 35.95
CA VAL A 67 47.09 62.68 36.06
C VAL A 67 45.72 62.05 35.85
N GLU A 68 44.67 62.56 36.51
CA GLU A 68 43.30 62.06 36.35
C GLU A 68 42.81 62.19 34.90
N GLN A 69 43.07 63.33 34.24
CA GLN A 69 42.74 63.48 32.82
C GLN A 69 43.50 62.50 31.93
N SER A 70 44.76 62.20 32.25
CA SER A 70 45.57 61.25 31.49
C SER A 70 45.05 59.82 31.65
N ILE A 71 44.64 59.45 32.86
CA ILE A 71 44.01 58.15 33.15
C ILE A 71 42.68 58.02 32.40
N GLU A 72 41.83 59.05 32.43
CA GLU A 72 40.53 58.99 31.74
C GLU A 72 40.68 58.92 30.22
N LYS A 73 41.64 59.66 29.63
CA LYS A 73 41.96 59.54 28.20
C LYS A 73 42.42 58.13 27.83
N ALA A 74 43.28 57.51 28.64
CA ALA A 74 43.73 56.15 28.41
C ALA A 74 42.57 55.14 28.48
N ARG A 75 41.67 55.30 29.46
CA ARG A 75 40.49 54.46 29.64
C ARG A 75 39.54 54.53 28.43
N VAL A 76 39.26 55.73 27.93
CA VAL A 76 38.41 55.94 26.75
C VAL A 76 39.03 55.30 25.51
N GLN A 77 40.34 55.48 25.29
CA GLN A 77 41.04 54.87 24.17
C GLN A 77 41.05 53.34 24.24
N GLU A 78 41.22 52.76 25.42
CA GLU A 78 41.13 51.31 25.62
C GLU A 78 39.73 50.78 25.32
N GLU A 79 38.68 51.47 25.77
CA GLU A 79 37.30 51.07 25.51
C GLU A 79 36.94 51.13 24.01
N GLU A 80 37.38 52.19 23.31
CA GLU A 80 37.22 52.31 21.86
C GLU A 80 37.98 51.22 21.10
N PHE A 81 39.20 50.91 21.51
CA PHE A 81 39.99 49.82 20.92
C PHE A 81 39.29 48.47 21.08
N LEU A 82 38.81 48.16 22.29
CA LEU A 82 38.08 46.93 22.57
C LEU A 82 36.75 46.85 21.78
N LYS A 83 36.01 47.95 21.66
CA LYS A 83 34.81 48.04 20.82
C LYS A 83 35.15 47.76 19.35
N SER A 84 36.20 48.39 18.82
CA SER A 84 36.64 48.15 17.44
C SER A 84 37.09 46.71 17.22
N GLN A 85 37.78 46.09 18.18
CA GLN A 85 38.23 44.70 18.05
C GLN A 85 37.04 43.73 18.03
N ARG A 86 36.04 43.93 18.91
CA ARG A 86 34.81 43.13 18.94
C ARG A 86 34.03 43.26 17.64
N ALA A 87 33.89 44.48 17.11
CA ALA A 87 33.19 44.72 15.84
C ALA A 87 33.88 44.00 14.66
N ARG A 88 35.21 43.99 14.61
CA ARG A 88 35.97 43.26 13.58
C ARG A 88 35.75 41.75 13.66
N LYS A 89 35.82 41.16 14.87
CA LYS A 89 35.56 39.72 15.05
C LYS A 89 34.15 39.33 14.63
N LEU A 90 33.13 40.11 15.01
CA LEU A 90 31.76 39.87 14.60
C LEU A 90 31.59 39.93 13.07
N ALA A 91 32.19 40.93 12.42
CA ALA A 91 32.13 41.05 10.97
C ALA A 91 32.83 39.89 10.23
N GLU A 92 33.92 39.36 10.78
CA GLU A 92 34.60 38.17 10.25
C GLU A 92 33.72 36.91 10.39
N GLU A 93 33.10 36.71 11.57
CA GLU A 93 32.18 35.60 11.82
C GLU A 93 30.93 35.67 10.93
N GLU A 94 30.32 36.84 10.78
CA GLU A 94 29.17 37.05 9.88
C GLU A 94 29.54 36.74 8.42
N LYS A 95 30.73 37.15 7.98
CA LYS A 95 31.22 36.84 6.63
C LYS A 95 31.42 35.34 6.44
N GLU A 96 31.99 34.65 7.44
CA GLU A 96 32.18 33.20 7.38
C GLU A 96 30.84 32.46 7.36
N ILE A 97 29.88 32.87 8.20
CA ILE A 97 28.52 32.30 8.23
C ILE A 97 27.84 32.51 6.88
N ALA A 98 27.92 33.71 6.30
CA ALA A 98 27.35 33.99 4.98
C ALA A 98 27.94 33.09 3.88
N GLN A 99 29.26 32.86 3.91
CA GLN A 99 29.92 31.94 2.98
C GLN A 99 29.46 30.50 3.16
N ARG A 100 29.33 30.03 4.41
CA ARG A 100 28.82 28.67 4.72
C ARG A 100 27.37 28.50 4.26
N VAL A 101 26.51 29.50 4.48
CA VAL A 101 25.12 29.49 4.02
C VAL A 101 25.05 29.44 2.48
N ALA A 102 25.87 30.24 1.80
CA ALA A 102 25.93 30.22 0.34
C ALA A 102 26.38 28.85 -0.20
N ALA A 103 27.40 28.24 0.41
CA ALA A 103 27.87 26.91 0.04
C ALA A 103 26.79 25.84 0.26
N LEU A 104 26.07 25.90 1.40
CA LEU A 104 24.99 24.97 1.70
C LEU A 104 23.82 25.10 0.72
N ASN A 105 23.45 26.33 0.33
CA ASN A 105 22.42 26.58 -0.66
C ASN A 105 22.80 26.02 -2.04
N ASN A 106 24.07 26.13 -2.43
CA ASN A 106 24.55 25.54 -3.68
C ASN A 106 24.46 24.01 -3.66
N LEU A 107 24.88 23.36 -2.57
CA LEU A 107 24.75 21.91 -2.40
C LEU A 107 23.28 21.47 -2.42
N HIS A 108 22.39 22.21 -1.75
CA HIS A 108 20.95 21.93 -1.76
C HIS A 108 20.38 22.00 -3.18
N ASN A 109 20.69 23.05 -3.94
CA ASN A 109 20.23 23.22 -5.31
C ASN A 109 20.73 22.11 -6.24
N GLU A 110 21.98 21.68 -6.08
CA GLU A 110 22.56 20.57 -6.84
C GLU A 110 21.86 19.24 -6.51
N PHE A 111 21.64 18.97 -5.22
CA PHE A 111 20.91 17.79 -4.75
C PHE A 111 19.49 17.72 -5.34
N ILE A 112 18.72 18.81 -5.26
CA ILE A 112 17.38 18.89 -5.84
C ILE A 112 17.42 18.67 -7.36
N ARG A 113 18.41 19.24 -8.05
CA ARG A 113 18.57 19.06 -9.50
C ARG A 113 18.83 17.60 -9.87
N ASN A 114 19.65 16.89 -9.09
CA ASN A 114 19.95 15.49 -9.32
C ASN A 114 18.73 14.60 -9.04
N ILE A 115 18.04 14.80 -7.91
CA ILE A 115 16.79 14.09 -7.61
C ILE A 115 15.75 14.30 -8.71
N THR A 116 15.60 15.53 -9.20
CA THR A 116 14.63 15.84 -10.26
C THR A 116 14.95 15.10 -11.55
N LYS A 117 16.23 14.98 -11.92
CA LYS A 117 16.65 14.20 -13.10
C LYS A 117 16.36 12.71 -12.92
N ASP A 118 16.70 12.16 -11.75
CA ASP A 118 16.46 10.75 -11.47
C ASP A 118 14.97 10.42 -11.43
N SER A 119 14.15 11.29 -10.83
CA SER A 119 12.70 11.16 -10.83
C SER A 119 12.12 11.12 -12.24
N LYS A 120 12.54 12.04 -13.13
CA LYS A 120 12.12 12.02 -14.54
C LYS A 120 12.55 10.74 -15.27
N ARG A 121 13.77 10.26 -15.01
CA ARG A 121 14.29 9.01 -15.59
C ARG A 121 13.49 7.79 -15.12
N ILE A 122 13.12 7.74 -13.84
CA ILE A 122 12.27 6.69 -13.27
C ILE A 122 10.87 6.76 -13.89
N GLU A 123 10.28 7.96 -14.01
CA GLU A 123 8.96 8.15 -14.62
C GLU A 123 8.93 7.66 -16.08
N GLU A 124 9.94 8.00 -16.87
CA GLU A 124 10.08 7.51 -18.25
C GLU A 124 10.26 5.99 -18.31
N SER A 125 11.03 5.41 -17.39
CA SER A 125 11.21 3.95 -17.29
C SER A 125 9.89 3.26 -16.96
N ASN A 126 9.11 3.81 -16.01
CA ASN A 126 7.79 3.29 -15.64
C ASN A 126 6.83 3.34 -16.83
N LYS A 127 6.78 4.46 -17.57
CA LYS A 127 5.98 4.56 -18.81
C LYS A 127 6.37 3.51 -19.86
N ARG A 128 7.65 3.13 -19.94
CA ARG A 128 8.10 2.05 -20.84
C ARG A 128 7.64 0.68 -20.33
N LEU A 129 7.76 0.42 -19.03
CA LEU A 129 7.27 -0.81 -18.41
C LEU A 129 5.77 -0.97 -18.58
N ASP A 130 4.98 0.08 -18.36
CA ASP A 130 3.53 0.06 -18.56
C ASP A 130 3.17 -0.31 -20.01
N LYS A 131 3.92 0.20 -21.00
CA LYS A 131 3.72 -0.19 -22.40
C LYS A 131 4.06 -1.66 -22.66
N ILE A 132 5.06 -2.21 -21.98
CA ILE A 132 5.42 -3.64 -22.07
C ILE A 132 4.33 -4.49 -21.42
N ILE A 133 3.89 -4.14 -20.21
CA ILE A 133 2.81 -4.83 -19.49
C ILE A 133 1.52 -4.82 -20.33
N ASN A 134 1.11 -3.66 -20.83
CA ASN A 134 -0.07 -3.55 -21.70
C ASN A 134 0.05 -4.35 -23.01
N LYS A 135 1.26 -4.56 -23.53
CA LYS A 135 1.47 -5.47 -24.68
C LYS A 135 1.32 -6.92 -24.26
N LEU A 136 1.92 -7.32 -23.14
CA LEU A 136 1.84 -8.68 -22.60
C LEU A 136 0.41 -9.06 -22.18
N GLU A 137 -0.35 -8.14 -21.58
CA GLU A 137 -1.76 -8.35 -21.23
C GLU A 137 -2.65 -8.50 -22.47
N LYS A 138 -2.39 -7.73 -23.54
CA LYS A 138 -3.05 -7.94 -24.85
C LYS A 138 -2.69 -9.32 -25.42
N GLU A 139 -1.45 -9.73 -25.22
CA GLU A 139 -0.95 -11.07 -25.50
C GLU A 139 -1.34 -12.12 -24.44
N ASN A 140 -2.44 -11.93 -23.67
CA ASN A 140 -2.95 -12.93 -22.69
C ASN A 140 -2.69 -14.36 -23.19
N ILE A 141 -1.69 -14.99 -22.59
CA ILE A 141 -1.05 -16.19 -23.13
C ILE A 141 -2.04 -17.33 -22.92
N ILE A 142 -2.35 -18.06 -23.97
CA ILE A 142 -3.18 -19.27 -23.82
C ILE A 142 -2.33 -20.27 -23.07
N ASP A 143 -2.83 -20.78 -21.94
CA ASP A 143 -2.15 -21.82 -21.18
C ASP A 143 -2.28 -23.17 -21.90
N HIS A 144 -1.27 -23.50 -22.70
CA HIS A 144 -1.21 -24.77 -23.41
C HIS A 144 -0.97 -25.96 -22.47
N GLU A 145 -0.41 -25.75 -21.27
CA GLU A 145 -0.28 -26.82 -20.28
C GLU A 145 -1.64 -27.16 -19.67
N GLU A 146 -2.43 -26.17 -19.31
CA GLU A 146 -3.79 -26.36 -18.80
C GLU A 146 -4.65 -27.09 -19.85
N LEU A 147 -4.58 -26.67 -21.12
CA LEU A 147 -5.26 -27.38 -22.22
C LEU A 147 -4.84 -28.84 -22.34
N ASN A 148 -3.54 -29.14 -22.22
CA ASN A 148 -3.04 -30.51 -22.31
C ASN A 148 -3.47 -31.36 -21.12
N ARG A 149 -3.48 -30.80 -19.90
CA ARG A 149 -3.92 -31.52 -18.68
C ARG A 149 -5.39 -31.91 -18.73
N GLU A 150 -6.22 -31.10 -19.37
CA GLU A 150 -7.66 -31.35 -19.49
C GLU A 150 -8.02 -32.33 -20.62
N ILE A 151 -7.13 -32.56 -21.59
CA ILE A 151 -7.37 -33.54 -22.68
C ILE A 151 -7.17 -34.94 -22.14
N LEU A 152 -8.27 -35.69 -22.08
CA LEU A 152 -8.25 -37.08 -21.66
C LEU A 152 -7.72 -37.99 -22.77
N THR A 153 -7.06 -39.07 -22.38
CA THR A 153 -6.71 -40.17 -23.27
C THR A 153 -7.95 -40.98 -23.67
N HIS A 154 -7.83 -41.75 -24.76
CA HIS A 154 -8.92 -42.64 -25.20
C HIS A 154 -9.30 -43.66 -24.12
N GLU A 155 -8.32 -44.19 -23.39
CA GLU A 155 -8.55 -45.16 -22.32
C GLU A 155 -9.31 -44.55 -21.13
N GLU A 156 -8.97 -43.32 -20.75
CA GLU A 156 -9.68 -42.59 -19.68
C GLU A 156 -11.14 -42.32 -20.06
N ILE A 157 -11.39 -41.89 -21.30
CA ILE A 157 -12.75 -41.66 -21.80
C ILE A 157 -13.55 -42.96 -21.83
N PHE A 158 -12.93 -44.06 -22.27
CA PHE A 158 -13.56 -45.37 -22.28
C PHE A 158 -13.96 -45.83 -20.87
N LYS A 159 -13.05 -45.70 -19.90
CA LYS A 159 -13.32 -46.04 -18.49
C LYS A 159 -14.46 -45.21 -17.91
N LEU A 160 -14.47 -43.90 -18.17
CA LEU A 160 -15.54 -43.00 -17.72
C LEU A 160 -16.90 -43.39 -18.31
N ASN A 161 -16.96 -43.64 -19.62
CA ASN A 161 -18.20 -44.07 -20.28
C ASN A 161 -18.71 -45.40 -19.74
N GLN A 162 -17.81 -46.37 -19.52
CA GLN A 162 -18.18 -47.66 -18.95
C GLN A 162 -18.75 -47.50 -17.53
N ALA A 163 -18.12 -46.69 -16.69
CA ALA A 163 -18.58 -46.40 -15.34
C ALA A 163 -19.97 -45.74 -15.35
N TYR A 164 -20.17 -44.73 -16.20
CA TYR A 164 -21.45 -44.03 -16.35
C TYR A 164 -22.57 -44.96 -16.81
N LYS A 165 -22.27 -45.84 -17.77
CA LYS A 165 -23.23 -46.84 -18.28
C LYS A 165 -23.63 -47.84 -17.21
N VAL A 166 -22.67 -48.32 -16.40
CA VAL A 166 -22.95 -49.23 -15.28
C VAL A 166 -23.81 -48.51 -14.23
N LEU A 167 -23.48 -47.26 -13.90
CA LEU A 167 -24.23 -46.44 -12.94
C LEU A 167 -25.70 -46.28 -13.37
N HIS A 168 -25.95 -45.88 -14.62
CA HIS A 168 -27.31 -45.74 -15.16
C HIS A 168 -28.08 -47.06 -15.23
N LYS A 169 -27.41 -48.15 -15.60
CA LYS A 169 -28.03 -49.49 -15.62
C LYS A 169 -28.47 -49.90 -14.21
N ASN A 170 -27.63 -49.65 -13.20
CA ASN A 170 -27.94 -49.96 -11.81
C ASN A 170 -29.07 -49.08 -11.28
N HIS A 171 -29.05 -47.78 -11.59
CA HIS A 171 -30.10 -46.85 -11.21
C HIS A 171 -31.46 -47.25 -11.78
N LYS A 172 -31.51 -47.61 -13.07
CA LYS A 172 -32.73 -48.10 -13.70
C LYS A 172 -33.25 -49.37 -13.02
N LYS A 173 -32.36 -50.33 -12.73
CA LYS A 173 -32.71 -51.59 -12.07
C LYS A 173 -33.30 -51.34 -10.67
N ILE A 174 -32.60 -50.59 -9.83
CA ILE A 174 -33.04 -50.28 -8.46
C ILE A 174 -34.31 -49.42 -8.45
N THR A 175 -34.47 -48.51 -9.41
CA THR A 175 -35.71 -47.73 -9.53
C THR A 175 -36.92 -48.61 -9.83
N GLU A 176 -36.75 -49.64 -10.66
CA GLU A 176 -37.82 -50.59 -10.98
C GLU A 176 -38.10 -51.52 -9.79
N GLU A 177 -37.07 -52.06 -9.14
CA GLU A 177 -37.19 -52.86 -7.91
C GLU A 177 -37.91 -52.06 -6.80
N HIS A 178 -37.58 -50.78 -6.64
CA HIS A 178 -38.25 -49.88 -5.69
C HIS A 178 -39.74 -49.74 -5.98
N LYS A 179 -40.14 -49.59 -7.26
CA LYS A 179 -41.56 -49.50 -7.64
C LYS A 179 -42.30 -50.82 -7.37
N GLN A 180 -41.68 -51.94 -7.71
CA GLN A 180 -42.26 -53.27 -7.49
C GLN A 180 -42.44 -53.54 -5.99
N ALA A 181 -41.40 -53.32 -5.18
CA ALA A 181 -41.46 -53.54 -3.74
C ALA A 181 -42.54 -52.67 -3.04
N HIS A 182 -42.73 -51.42 -3.49
CA HIS A 182 -43.83 -50.58 -2.99
C HIS A 182 -45.22 -51.07 -3.42
N THR A 183 -45.34 -51.64 -4.62
CA THR A 183 -46.60 -52.20 -5.11
C THR A 183 -46.99 -53.42 -4.27
N GLU A 184 -46.05 -54.35 -4.06
CA GLU A 184 -46.22 -55.54 -3.22
C GLU A 184 -46.56 -55.16 -1.76
N LEU A 185 -45.88 -54.15 -1.21
CA LEU A 185 -46.17 -53.64 0.14
C LEU A 185 -47.60 -53.09 0.26
N ASN A 186 -48.08 -52.38 -0.76
CA ASN A 186 -49.44 -51.84 -0.79
C ASN A 186 -50.49 -52.94 -0.93
N GLU A 187 -50.23 -53.96 -1.75
CA GLU A 187 -51.10 -55.14 -1.87
C GLU A 187 -51.20 -55.90 -0.56
N LEU A 188 -50.07 -56.13 0.11
CA LEU A 188 -50.03 -56.82 1.38
C LEU A 188 -50.80 -56.05 2.48
N ASN A 189 -50.66 -54.72 2.54
CA ASN A 189 -51.45 -53.88 3.45
C ASN A 189 -52.96 -53.95 3.16
N LYS A 190 -53.37 -54.00 1.89
CA LYS A 190 -54.77 -54.20 1.49
C LYS A 190 -55.28 -55.57 1.96
N THR A 191 -54.52 -56.64 1.76
CA THR A 191 -54.87 -57.98 2.21
C THR A 191 -55.04 -58.04 3.73
N ILE A 192 -54.10 -57.47 4.49
CA ILE A 192 -54.18 -57.38 5.96
C ILE A 192 -55.43 -56.63 6.40
N THR A 193 -55.74 -55.51 5.74
CA THR A 193 -56.93 -54.70 6.04
C THR A 193 -58.21 -55.49 5.77
N ASN A 194 -58.30 -56.17 4.62
CA ASN A 194 -59.44 -57.02 4.27
C ASN A 194 -59.62 -58.18 5.26
N LEU A 195 -58.56 -58.90 5.62
CA LEU A 195 -58.60 -59.98 6.61
C LEU A 195 -59.02 -59.47 7.99
N SER A 196 -58.49 -58.31 8.41
CA SER A 196 -58.88 -57.67 9.67
C SER A 196 -60.36 -57.28 9.68
N GLN A 197 -60.89 -56.82 8.55
CA GLN A 197 -62.31 -56.46 8.41
C GLN A 197 -63.21 -57.71 8.42
N GLN A 198 -62.81 -58.79 7.74
CA GLN A 198 -63.55 -60.06 7.79
C GLN A 198 -63.62 -60.61 9.22
N LEU A 199 -62.54 -60.52 10.00
CA LEU A 199 -62.54 -60.93 11.41
C LEU A 199 -63.49 -60.11 12.31
N GLN A 200 -63.95 -58.94 11.87
CA GLN A 200 -64.93 -58.12 12.58
C GLN A 200 -66.39 -58.51 12.26
N GLU A 201 -66.62 -59.37 11.25
CA GLU A 201 -67.96 -59.83 10.88
C GLU A 201 -68.58 -60.69 11.99
N LYS A 202 -69.82 -60.37 12.38
CA LYS A 202 -70.57 -61.12 13.39
C LYS A 202 -71.10 -62.43 12.79
N GLY A 203 -71.02 -63.53 13.54
CA GLY A 203 -71.60 -64.83 13.16
C GLY A 203 -70.65 -65.81 12.47
N LEU A 204 -69.33 -65.53 12.45
CA LEU A 204 -68.33 -66.47 11.95
C LEU A 204 -68.22 -67.74 12.81
N ALA A 205 -68.12 -68.90 12.16
CA ALA A 205 -67.87 -70.16 12.85
C ALA A 205 -66.47 -70.19 13.49
N PRO A 206 -66.29 -70.78 14.69
CA PRO A 206 -65.00 -70.78 15.40
C PRO A 206 -63.80 -71.28 14.59
N LYS A 207 -64.00 -72.31 13.75
CA LYS A 207 -62.94 -72.83 12.85
C LYS A 207 -62.44 -71.76 11.87
N LYS A 208 -63.37 -71.03 11.23
CA LYS A 208 -63.06 -69.99 10.25
C LYS A 208 -62.39 -68.77 10.89
N VAL A 209 -62.73 -68.45 12.14
CA VAL A 209 -62.04 -67.40 12.91
C VAL A 209 -60.57 -67.77 13.15
N ASN A 210 -60.27 -69.01 13.50
CA ASN A 210 -58.89 -69.46 13.72
C ASN A 210 -58.08 -69.49 12.42
N GLU A 211 -58.67 -69.92 11.31
CA GLU A 211 -58.02 -69.87 9.98
C GLU A 211 -57.65 -68.44 9.58
N LEU A 212 -58.60 -67.49 9.66
CA LEU A 212 -58.37 -66.08 9.34
C LEU A 212 -57.33 -65.41 10.24
N LYS A 213 -57.27 -65.78 11.53
CA LYS A 213 -56.22 -65.31 12.45
C LYS A 213 -54.83 -65.81 12.04
N GLY A 214 -54.72 -67.08 11.66
CA GLY A 214 -53.45 -67.65 11.18
C GLY A 214 -52.96 -66.98 9.90
N GLU A 215 -53.86 -66.75 8.92
CA GLU A 215 -53.52 -66.01 7.70
C GLU A 215 -53.13 -64.55 7.99
N LEU A 216 -53.83 -63.89 8.91
CA LEU A 216 -53.52 -62.53 9.32
C LEU A 216 -52.13 -62.43 9.97
N GLU A 217 -51.80 -63.34 10.90
CA GLU A 217 -50.48 -63.41 11.53
C GLU A 217 -49.37 -63.63 10.50
N PHE A 218 -49.58 -64.55 9.55
CA PHE A 218 -48.64 -64.79 8.45
C PHE A 218 -48.40 -63.52 7.61
N HIS A 219 -49.46 -62.85 7.17
CA HIS A 219 -49.33 -61.63 6.38
C HIS A 219 -48.71 -60.47 7.18
N GLN A 220 -48.98 -60.36 8.49
CA GLN A 220 -48.33 -59.36 9.34
C GLN A 220 -46.82 -59.59 9.49
N GLU A 221 -46.36 -60.83 9.60
CA GLU A 221 -44.93 -61.13 9.58
C GLU A 221 -44.30 -60.82 8.21
N MET A 222 -44.98 -61.19 7.12
CA MET A 222 -44.55 -60.83 5.77
C MET A 222 -44.45 -59.31 5.57
N LEU A 223 -45.32 -58.53 6.22
CA LEU A 223 -45.29 -57.05 6.17
C LEU A 223 -44.02 -56.50 6.82
N LYS A 224 -43.60 -57.06 7.97
CA LYS A 224 -42.38 -56.62 8.65
C LYS A 224 -41.15 -56.86 7.76
N ILE A 225 -41.09 -58.02 7.12
CA ILE A 225 -40.01 -58.38 6.20
C ILE A 225 -40.00 -57.45 4.98
N HIS A 226 -41.14 -57.23 4.33
CA HIS A 226 -41.24 -56.36 3.15
C HIS A 226 -40.93 -54.90 3.47
N LYS A 227 -41.36 -54.38 4.64
CA LYS A 227 -40.99 -53.02 5.09
C LYS A 227 -39.48 -52.84 5.17
N ALA A 228 -38.78 -53.79 5.79
CA ALA A 228 -37.32 -53.75 5.90
C ALA A 228 -36.63 -53.86 4.53
N TYR A 229 -37.20 -54.64 3.60
CA TYR A 229 -36.69 -54.73 2.23
C TYR A 229 -36.86 -53.43 1.45
N VAL A 230 -38.05 -52.80 1.51
CA VAL A 230 -38.32 -51.49 0.88
C VAL A 230 -37.35 -50.42 1.40
N GLU A 231 -37.12 -50.35 2.71
CA GLU A 231 -36.18 -49.39 3.31
C GLU A 231 -34.74 -49.58 2.78
N LYS A 232 -34.28 -50.83 2.63
CA LYS A 232 -32.97 -51.12 2.05
C LYS A 232 -32.88 -50.65 0.60
N ILE A 233 -33.88 -50.93 -0.23
CA ILE A 233 -33.89 -50.48 -1.63
C ILE A 233 -33.96 -48.95 -1.70
N GLU A 234 -34.75 -48.30 -0.84
CA GLU A 234 -34.86 -46.84 -0.79
C GLU A 234 -33.50 -46.20 -0.48
N ASN A 235 -32.75 -46.76 0.48
CA ASN A 235 -31.40 -46.29 0.79
C ASN A 235 -30.42 -46.52 -0.37
N SER A 236 -30.44 -47.69 -1.02
CA SER A 236 -29.63 -47.94 -2.21
C SER A 236 -29.96 -46.98 -3.36
N LYS A 237 -31.25 -46.68 -3.56
CA LYS A 237 -31.72 -45.71 -4.56
C LYS A 237 -31.21 -44.31 -4.26
N LYS A 238 -31.32 -43.84 -3.01
CA LYS A 238 -30.81 -42.52 -2.58
C LYS A 238 -29.32 -42.36 -2.86
N ILE A 239 -28.51 -43.40 -2.59
CA ILE A 239 -27.06 -43.38 -2.87
C ILE A 239 -26.80 -43.24 -4.38
N LEU A 240 -27.51 -44.01 -5.22
CA LEU A 240 -27.36 -43.93 -6.67
C LEU A 240 -27.83 -42.59 -7.25
N ASP A 241 -28.94 -42.04 -6.74
CA ASP A 241 -29.44 -40.72 -7.12
C ASP A 241 -28.40 -39.63 -6.82
N GLN A 242 -27.77 -39.69 -5.64
CA GLN A 242 -26.71 -38.74 -5.26
C GLN A 242 -25.49 -38.83 -6.18
N GLU A 243 -25.05 -40.04 -6.51
CA GLU A 243 -23.89 -40.25 -7.39
C GLU A 243 -24.16 -39.74 -8.82
N ILE A 244 -25.37 -39.96 -9.35
CA ILE A 244 -25.79 -39.40 -10.64
C ILE A 244 -25.77 -37.87 -10.60
N ILE A 245 -26.37 -37.26 -9.56
CA ILE A 245 -26.40 -35.79 -9.41
C ILE A 245 -24.98 -35.21 -9.34
N LYS A 246 -24.08 -35.86 -8.59
CA LYS A 246 -22.68 -35.44 -8.48
C LYS A 246 -21.99 -35.46 -9.85
N HIS A 247 -22.11 -36.57 -10.57
CA HIS A 247 -21.51 -36.72 -11.89
C HIS A 247 -22.08 -35.70 -12.90
N GLU A 248 -23.39 -35.44 -12.86
CA GLU A 248 -24.02 -34.42 -13.71
C GLU A 248 -23.54 -32.99 -13.41
N LYS A 249 -23.35 -32.65 -12.13
CA LYS A 249 -22.78 -31.36 -11.71
C LYS A 249 -21.35 -31.19 -12.21
N GLU A 250 -20.49 -32.17 -11.99
CA GLU A 250 -19.10 -32.14 -12.46
C GLU A 250 -19.03 -31.98 -13.99
N HIS A 251 -19.86 -32.75 -14.71
CA HIS A 251 -19.96 -32.64 -16.16
C HIS A 251 -20.40 -31.23 -16.60
N ASN A 252 -21.41 -30.64 -15.95
CA ASN A 252 -21.87 -29.28 -16.29
C ASN A 252 -20.81 -28.20 -16.00
N ILE A 253 -20.07 -28.32 -14.90
CA ILE A 253 -18.95 -27.41 -14.59
C ILE A 253 -17.89 -27.49 -15.70
N ASN A 254 -17.52 -28.69 -16.11
CA ASN A 254 -16.53 -28.89 -17.18
C ASN A 254 -17.03 -28.35 -18.53
N LYS A 255 -18.32 -28.48 -18.82
CA LYS A 255 -18.95 -27.88 -20.01
C LYS A 255 -18.75 -26.37 -20.06
N ASP A 256 -18.99 -25.69 -18.94
CA ASP A 256 -18.90 -24.23 -18.87
C ASP A 256 -17.44 -23.75 -18.95
N LYS A 257 -16.50 -24.48 -18.33
CA LYS A 257 -15.06 -24.25 -18.49
C LYS A 257 -14.64 -24.34 -19.96
N ILE A 258 -14.99 -25.43 -20.64
CA ILE A 258 -14.67 -25.62 -22.07
C ILE A 258 -15.31 -24.52 -22.93
N LYS A 259 -16.53 -24.07 -22.61
CA LYS A 259 -17.20 -22.98 -23.33
C LYS A 259 -16.48 -21.64 -23.16
N LYS A 260 -16.01 -21.33 -21.95
CA LYS A 260 -15.23 -20.12 -21.66
C LYS A 260 -13.91 -20.13 -22.42
N LEU A 261 -13.12 -21.21 -22.26
CA LEU A 261 -11.88 -21.44 -23.02
C LEU A 261 -12.10 -21.27 -24.53
N GLY A 262 -13.16 -21.88 -25.06
CA GLY A 262 -13.50 -21.79 -26.48
C GLY A 262 -13.81 -20.39 -26.98
N SER A 263 -14.33 -19.51 -26.13
CA SER A 263 -14.63 -18.12 -26.50
C SER A 263 -13.35 -17.31 -26.66
N ASP A 264 -12.42 -17.47 -25.73
CA ASP A 264 -11.13 -16.78 -25.71
C ASP A 264 -10.23 -17.25 -26.86
N ILE A 265 -10.11 -18.58 -27.04
CA ILE A 265 -9.29 -19.18 -28.09
C ILE A 265 -9.83 -18.82 -29.48
N LYS A 266 -11.15 -18.85 -29.71
CA LYS A 266 -11.74 -18.46 -31.00
C LYS A 266 -11.51 -16.99 -31.34
N ALA A 267 -11.67 -16.10 -30.35
CA ALA A 267 -11.48 -14.68 -30.56
C ALA A 267 -10.02 -14.37 -30.97
N ARG A 268 -9.05 -15.05 -30.36
CA ARG A 268 -7.63 -14.94 -30.68
C ARG A 268 -7.27 -15.58 -32.01
N TYR A 269 -7.74 -16.80 -32.27
CA TYR A 269 -7.55 -17.49 -33.55
C TYR A 269 -8.08 -16.66 -34.73
N LYS A 270 -9.21 -15.95 -34.57
CA LYS A 270 -9.73 -15.06 -35.63
C LYS A 270 -8.79 -13.90 -35.96
N LYS A 271 -8.00 -13.42 -34.99
CA LYS A 271 -7.03 -12.32 -35.18
C LYS A 271 -5.70 -12.82 -35.70
N GLU A 272 -5.17 -13.91 -35.12
CA GLU A 272 -3.86 -14.46 -35.44
C GLU A 272 -3.91 -16.00 -35.58
N PRO A 273 -4.43 -16.52 -36.71
CA PRO A 273 -4.70 -17.96 -36.87
C PRO A 273 -3.45 -18.83 -36.70
N GLU A 274 -2.32 -18.38 -37.23
CA GLU A 274 -1.06 -19.14 -37.24
C GLU A 274 -0.45 -19.29 -35.84
N LYS A 275 -0.58 -18.28 -34.97
CA LYS A 275 -0.08 -18.35 -33.59
C LYS A 275 -0.94 -19.22 -32.68
N TYR A 276 -2.24 -19.32 -32.98
CA TYR A 276 -3.22 -19.94 -32.09
C TYR A 276 -3.84 -21.23 -32.64
N LEU A 277 -3.28 -21.79 -33.72
CA LEU A 277 -3.78 -23.02 -34.35
C LEU A 277 -3.76 -24.20 -33.37
N ASP A 278 -2.63 -24.48 -32.73
CA ASP A 278 -2.48 -25.59 -31.77
C ASP A 278 -3.49 -25.51 -30.60
N ALA A 279 -3.65 -24.32 -30.01
CA ALA A 279 -4.63 -24.08 -28.96
C ALA A 279 -6.07 -24.33 -29.44
N TYR A 280 -6.39 -23.90 -30.66
CA TYR A 280 -7.71 -24.10 -31.25
C TYR A 280 -8.00 -25.57 -31.52
N GLU A 281 -7.00 -26.32 -31.98
CA GLU A 281 -7.09 -27.77 -32.22
C GLU A 281 -7.33 -28.54 -30.92
N LYS A 282 -6.54 -28.24 -29.88
CA LYS A 282 -6.72 -28.79 -28.52
C LYS A 282 -8.11 -28.51 -27.96
N TYR A 283 -8.60 -27.28 -28.11
CA TYR A 283 -9.97 -26.93 -27.73
C TYR A 283 -11.04 -27.76 -28.47
N LEU A 284 -10.87 -28.00 -29.77
CA LEU A 284 -11.82 -28.82 -30.54
C LEU A 284 -11.84 -30.27 -30.04
N VAL A 285 -10.68 -30.83 -29.71
CA VAL A 285 -10.56 -32.16 -29.09
C VAL A 285 -11.33 -32.19 -27.77
N LEU A 286 -11.03 -31.28 -26.84
CA LEU A 286 -11.75 -31.16 -25.56
C LEU A 286 -13.27 -31.10 -25.74
N LYS A 287 -13.72 -30.25 -26.66
CA LYS A 287 -15.15 -30.09 -26.95
C LYS A 287 -15.78 -31.40 -27.46
N HIS A 288 -15.08 -32.16 -28.30
CA HIS A 288 -15.57 -33.43 -28.82
C HIS A 288 -15.57 -34.53 -27.76
N GLN A 289 -14.53 -34.62 -26.93
CA GLN A 289 -14.45 -35.56 -25.82
C GLN A 289 -15.60 -35.35 -24.84
N HIS A 290 -15.85 -34.09 -24.45
CA HIS A 290 -16.97 -33.74 -23.59
C HIS A 290 -18.33 -34.15 -24.19
N LYS A 291 -18.50 -34.01 -25.51
CA LYS A 291 -19.71 -34.47 -26.20
C LYS A 291 -19.84 -35.99 -26.21
N ALA A 292 -18.74 -36.71 -26.43
CA ALA A 292 -18.70 -38.16 -26.52
C ALA A 292 -19.07 -38.82 -25.18
N ILE A 293 -18.57 -38.25 -24.07
CA ILE A 293 -18.88 -38.73 -22.71
C ILE A 293 -20.39 -38.69 -22.42
N LYS A 294 -21.12 -37.73 -22.98
CA LYS A 294 -22.57 -37.60 -22.77
C LYS A 294 -23.42 -38.60 -23.57
N THR A 295 -22.93 -39.11 -24.70
CA THR A 295 -23.76 -39.84 -25.68
C THR A 295 -23.44 -41.33 -25.79
N ASP A 296 -22.64 -41.91 -24.88
CA ASP A 296 -22.13 -43.29 -25.02
C ASP A 296 -21.44 -43.52 -26.39
N GLY A 297 -20.93 -42.43 -26.98
CA GLY A 297 -20.49 -42.39 -28.37
C GLY A 297 -18.98 -42.59 -28.46
N VAL A 298 -18.53 -43.24 -29.53
CA VAL A 298 -17.11 -43.27 -29.89
C VAL A 298 -16.63 -41.84 -30.12
N VAL A 299 -15.55 -41.44 -29.45
CA VAL A 299 -14.82 -40.20 -29.79
C VAL A 299 -14.38 -40.38 -31.24
N LYS A 300 -14.98 -39.64 -32.16
CA LYS A 300 -14.50 -39.63 -33.55
C LYS A 300 -13.13 -39.00 -33.52
N ASP A 301 -12.10 -39.85 -33.58
CA ASP A 301 -10.73 -39.42 -33.83
C ASP A 301 -10.74 -38.54 -35.09
N ILE A 302 -10.10 -37.38 -34.97
CA ILE A 302 -9.20 -36.69 -35.91
C ILE A 302 -9.55 -36.66 -37.43
N GLU A 303 -10.33 -37.55 -38.03
CA GLU A 303 -10.73 -37.47 -39.45
C GLU A 303 -11.55 -36.22 -39.79
N HIS A 304 -12.27 -35.63 -38.84
CA HIS A 304 -12.92 -34.33 -39.07
C HIS A 304 -11.91 -33.18 -39.23
N HIS A 305 -10.71 -33.33 -38.65
CA HIS A 305 -9.62 -32.37 -38.63
C HIS A 305 -9.09 -32.07 -40.04
N ASN A 306 -8.82 -33.10 -40.84
CA ASN A 306 -8.42 -32.95 -42.24
C ASN A 306 -9.51 -32.26 -43.07
N LYS A 307 -10.79 -32.49 -42.75
CA LYS A 307 -11.91 -31.87 -43.45
C LYS A 307 -12.05 -30.38 -43.13
N VAL A 308 -11.76 -29.96 -41.90
CA VAL A 308 -11.82 -28.54 -41.47
C VAL A 308 -10.59 -27.77 -41.94
N LEU A 309 -9.38 -28.33 -41.82
CA LEU A 309 -8.14 -27.75 -42.35
C LEU A 309 -8.22 -27.57 -43.87
N ASN A 310 -8.71 -28.57 -44.60
CA ASN A 310 -8.92 -28.45 -46.04
C ASN A 310 -9.93 -27.37 -46.40
N LYS A 311 -11.01 -27.20 -45.62
CA LYS A 311 -12.01 -26.15 -45.88
C LYS A 311 -11.44 -24.75 -45.63
N ILE A 312 -10.65 -24.56 -44.57
CA ILE A 312 -9.97 -23.29 -44.25
C ILE A 312 -8.93 -22.94 -45.32
N ASN A 313 -8.14 -23.92 -45.79
CA ASN A 313 -7.18 -23.71 -46.88
C ASN A 313 -7.86 -23.38 -48.21
N VAL A 314 -9.01 -24.01 -48.50
CA VAL A 314 -9.84 -23.69 -49.68
C VAL A 314 -10.45 -22.28 -49.59
N ASP A 315 -10.88 -21.84 -48.41
CA ASP A 315 -11.43 -20.50 -48.23
C ASP A 315 -10.34 -19.40 -48.28
N LYS A 316 -9.15 -19.65 -47.72
CA LYS A 316 -7.98 -18.76 -47.84
C LYS A 316 -7.58 -18.58 -49.32
N THR A 317 -7.48 -19.67 -50.08
CA THR A 317 -7.12 -19.64 -51.51
C THR A 317 -8.17 -18.93 -52.36
N LYS A 318 -9.47 -19.15 -52.10
CA LYS A 318 -10.54 -18.39 -52.77
C LYS A 318 -10.51 -16.88 -52.48
N SER A 319 -10.18 -16.49 -51.25
CA SER A 319 -10.08 -15.06 -50.89
C SER A 319 -8.86 -14.39 -51.55
N LEU A 320 -7.75 -15.11 -51.66
CA LEU A 320 -6.54 -14.64 -52.34
C LEU A 320 -6.77 -14.50 -53.85
N ALA A 321 -7.44 -15.48 -54.48
CA ALA A 321 -7.81 -15.43 -55.90
C ALA A 321 -8.73 -14.23 -56.23
N LYS A 322 -9.73 -13.96 -55.40
CA LYS A 322 -10.59 -12.77 -55.54
C LYS A 322 -9.82 -11.45 -55.38
N LYS A 323 -8.81 -11.42 -54.50
CA LYS A 323 -7.95 -10.24 -54.32
C LYS A 323 -7.02 -10.01 -55.52
N SER A 324 -6.54 -11.06 -56.17
CA SER A 324 -5.74 -10.93 -57.40
C SER A 324 -6.58 -10.51 -58.60
N GLU A 325 -7.81 -11.01 -58.75
CA GLU A 325 -8.71 -10.61 -59.84
C GLU A 325 -9.14 -9.14 -59.75
N ASN A 326 -9.36 -8.62 -58.54
CA ASN A 326 -9.67 -7.19 -58.32
C ASN A 326 -8.46 -6.25 -58.45
N LYS A 327 -7.23 -6.77 -58.55
CA LYS A 327 -6.02 -5.96 -58.80
C LYS A 327 -5.67 -5.85 -60.28
N HIS A 328 -6.31 -6.64 -61.14
CA HIS A 328 -6.06 -6.69 -62.58
C HIS A 328 -7.26 -6.21 -63.42
N LYS A 329 -8.27 -5.63 -62.77
CA LYS A 329 -9.27 -4.75 -63.37
C LYS A 329 -8.93 -3.32 -62.98
#